data_AF-A0A6I9Q128-F1
#
_entry.id   AF-A0A6I9Q128-F1
#
_cell.length_a   1.000
_cell.length_b   1.000
_cell.length_c   1.000
_cell.angle_alpha   90.00
_cell.angle_beta   90.00
_cell.angle_gamma   90.00
#
_symmetry.space_group_name_H-M   'P 1'
#
loop_
_entity.id
_entity.type
_entity.pdbx_description
1 polymer ?
#
loop_
_entity_poly.entity_id
_entity_poly.type
_entity_poly.pdbx_seq_one_letter_code
_entity_poly.pdbx_strand_id
1 'polypeptide(L)'
;MLSLSFRQTLRSFFLRASGGLGREGQVPAGTCRRGFVSAGGWTGQETLAQDDPQMWSLLQQEKNRQCRGLELIASENFCSRAALEAQGSCLNNKYSEGYPGQR
;
A
#
# COMPACT_ATOMS: atom_id res chain seq x y z
N MET A 1 -12.80 5.47 -45.90
CA MET A 1 -12.67 4.01 -46.12
C MET A 1 -11.40 3.51 -45.44
N LEU A 2 -11.51 3.12 -44.17
CA LEU A 2 -10.47 2.37 -43.47
C LEU A 2 -11.03 0.97 -43.22
N SER A 3 -10.28 0.01 -43.77
CA SER A 3 -10.57 -1.41 -43.91
C SER A 3 -11.15 -2.07 -42.65
N LEU A 4 -12.25 -2.81 -42.82
CA LEU A 4 -13.01 -3.56 -41.81
C LEU A 4 -12.25 -4.75 -41.18
N SER A 5 -10.96 -4.93 -41.44
CA SER A 5 -10.23 -6.16 -41.09
C SER A 5 -9.70 -6.21 -39.64
N PHE A 6 -9.69 -5.11 -38.89
CA PHE A 6 -9.08 -5.10 -37.53
C PHE A 6 -10.06 -5.45 -36.38
N ARG A 7 -11.36 -5.58 -36.65
CA ARG A 7 -12.38 -5.88 -35.61
C ARG A 7 -12.76 -7.35 -35.49
N GLN A 8 -12.18 -8.25 -36.28
CA GLN A 8 -12.51 -9.69 -36.26
C GLN A 8 -11.57 -10.55 -35.41
N THR A 9 -10.38 -10.07 -35.04
CA THR A 9 -9.39 -10.90 -34.33
C THR A 9 -9.62 -10.98 -32.81
N LEU A 10 -10.44 -10.10 -32.22
CA LEU A 10 -10.65 -10.05 -30.76
C LEU A 10 -11.92 -10.75 -30.23
N ARG A 11 -12.73 -11.37 -31.11
CA ARG A 11 -13.90 -12.16 -30.68
C ARG A 11 -13.63 -13.66 -30.51
N SER A 12 -12.52 -14.18 -31.05
CA SER A 12 -12.21 -15.61 -31.04
C SER A 12 -11.58 -16.11 -29.73
N PHE A 13 -11.14 -15.21 -28.85
CA PHE A 13 -10.49 -15.59 -27.60
C PHE A 13 -11.46 -15.72 -26.42
N PHE A 14 -12.68 -15.18 -26.53
CA PHE A 14 -13.59 -15.04 -25.40
C PHE A 14 -14.66 -16.15 -25.28
N LEU A 15 -14.67 -17.15 -26.16
CA LEU A 15 -15.72 -18.20 -26.18
C LEU A 15 -15.20 -19.64 -26.07
N ARG A 16 -14.04 -19.86 -25.45
CA ARG A 16 -13.50 -21.22 -25.21
C ARG A 16 -13.07 -21.44 -23.76
N ALA A 17 -13.94 -21.14 -22.81
CA ALA A 17 -13.72 -21.48 -21.40
C ALA A 17 -15.01 -21.89 -20.68
N SER A 18 -15.89 -22.61 -21.38
CA SER A 18 -17.07 -23.24 -20.79
C SER A 18 -17.11 -24.72 -21.13
N GLY A 19 -16.85 -25.55 -20.13
CA GLY A 19 -17.25 -26.97 -20.09
C GLY A 19 -16.10 -27.98 -19.90
N GLY A 20 -16.06 -28.65 -18.75
CA GLY A 20 -15.25 -29.86 -18.59
C GLY A 20 -15.00 -30.30 -17.14
N LEU A 21 -15.96 -31.04 -16.57
CA LEU A 21 -15.93 -31.81 -15.31
C LEU A 21 -14.68 -32.70 -15.13
N GLY A 22 -14.22 -32.87 -13.89
CA GLY A 22 -13.58 -34.14 -13.48
C GLY A 22 -12.50 -34.11 -12.39
N ARG A 23 -12.92 -34.46 -11.17
CA ARG A 23 -12.20 -35.26 -10.14
C ARG A 23 -11.11 -34.64 -9.25
N GLU A 24 -11.42 -34.76 -7.94
CA GLU A 24 -10.56 -35.16 -6.82
C GLU A 24 -9.39 -34.26 -6.44
N GLY A 25 -9.70 -33.35 -5.52
CA GLY A 25 -8.76 -32.72 -4.60
C GLY A 25 -9.57 -32.19 -3.43
N GLN A 26 -10.12 -33.08 -2.61
CA GLN A 26 -10.85 -32.71 -1.40
C GLN A 26 -9.86 -32.14 -0.39
N VAL A 27 -9.55 -30.85 -0.51
CA VAL A 27 -8.90 -30.10 0.54
C VAL A 27 -9.89 -30.12 1.70
N PRO A 28 -9.56 -30.74 2.85
CA PRO A 28 -10.48 -30.75 3.96
C PRO A 28 -10.80 -29.29 4.27
N ALA A 29 -12.09 -28.98 4.40
CA ALA A 29 -12.56 -27.73 4.99
C ALA A 29 -12.05 -27.72 6.44
N GLY A 30 -10.77 -27.39 6.59
CA GLY A 30 -10.15 -27.06 7.84
C GLY A 30 -10.99 -25.95 8.39
N THR A 31 -11.65 -26.26 9.49
CA THR A 31 -12.39 -25.30 10.30
C THR A 31 -11.49 -24.07 10.38
N CYS A 32 -11.89 -22.99 9.71
CA CYS A 32 -11.29 -21.69 9.94
C CYS A 32 -11.70 -21.31 11.36
N ARG A 33 -11.04 -21.93 12.34
CA ARG A 33 -10.96 -21.43 13.70
C ARG A 33 -10.25 -20.11 13.52
N ARG A 34 -11.04 -19.07 13.30
CA ARG A 34 -10.67 -17.72 13.70
C ARG A 34 -10.42 -17.80 15.20
N GLY A 35 -9.21 -18.23 15.55
CA GLY A 35 -8.58 -17.81 16.78
C GLY A 35 -8.45 -16.30 16.65
N PHE A 36 -9.54 -15.59 16.97
CA PHE A 36 -9.46 -14.19 17.29
C PHE A 36 -8.72 -14.16 18.62
N VAL A 37 -7.40 -14.09 18.54
CA VAL A 37 -6.55 -13.91 19.72
C VAL A 37 -6.82 -12.48 20.18
N SER A 38 -7.79 -12.34 21.07
CA SER A 38 -8.06 -11.09 21.79
C SER A 38 -6.90 -10.85 22.75
N ALA A 39 -5.86 -10.18 22.27
CA ALA A 39 -4.83 -9.58 23.09
C ALA A 39 -4.65 -8.14 22.61
N GLY A 40 -5.55 -7.25 23.07
CA GLY A 40 -5.61 -5.85 22.66
C GLY A 40 -6.27 -5.67 21.29
N GLY A 41 -7.37 -4.90 21.23
CA GLY A 41 -7.91 -4.49 19.93
C GLY A 41 -6.94 -3.54 19.23
N TRP A 42 -6.90 -3.57 17.89
CA TRP A 42 -6.13 -2.59 17.11
C TRP A 42 -6.67 -1.18 17.38
N THR A 43 -5.81 -0.29 17.87
CA THR A 43 -6.20 1.09 18.23
C THR A 43 -5.71 2.13 17.23
N GLY A 44 -4.66 1.81 16.46
CA GLY A 44 -4.02 2.76 15.54
C GLY A 44 -3.19 3.83 16.25
N GLN A 45 -2.86 3.62 17.53
CA GLN A 45 -2.08 4.52 18.39
C GLN A 45 -0.76 3.91 18.84
N GLU A 46 -0.50 2.68 18.40
CA GLU A 46 0.73 1.94 18.66
C GLU A 46 1.92 2.64 17.99
N THR A 47 3.10 2.53 18.58
CA THR A 47 4.30 3.09 17.96
C THR A 47 4.70 2.25 16.73
N LEU A 48 5.25 2.89 15.70
CA LEU A 48 5.71 2.17 14.49
C LEU A 48 6.70 1.04 14.83
N ALA A 49 7.53 1.20 15.85
CA ALA A 49 8.47 0.18 16.29
C ALA A 49 7.79 -1.09 16.86
N GLN A 50 6.60 -0.94 17.44
CA GLN A 50 5.82 -2.05 18.00
C GLN A 50 4.92 -2.70 16.94
N ASP A 51 4.31 -1.88 16.08
CA ASP A 51 3.40 -2.35 15.03
C ASP A 51 4.16 -2.98 13.85
N ASP A 52 5.22 -2.30 13.38
CA ASP A 52 6.09 -2.77 12.28
C ASP A 52 7.60 -2.58 12.61
N PRO A 53 8.21 -3.56 13.30
CA PRO A 53 9.64 -3.51 13.63
C PRO A 53 10.54 -3.60 12.40
N GLN A 54 10.08 -4.21 11.30
CA GLN A 54 10.86 -4.34 10.08
C GLN A 54 11.01 -2.97 9.40
N MET A 55 9.90 -2.24 9.24
CA MET A 55 9.92 -0.89 8.68
C MET A 55 10.71 0.08 9.55
N TRP A 56 10.55 -0.01 10.87
CA TRP A 56 11.32 0.80 11.81
C TRP A 56 12.84 0.60 11.66
N SER A 57 13.29 -0.65 11.49
CA SER A 57 14.71 -0.96 11.26
C SER A 57 15.25 -0.29 9.99
N LEU A 58 14.49 -0.30 8.90
CA LEU A 58 14.88 0.33 7.64
C LEU A 58 14.98 1.85 7.78
N LEU A 59 14.02 2.49 8.46
CA LEU A 59 14.06 3.93 8.73
C LEU A 59 15.31 4.32 9.54
N GLN A 60 15.67 3.52 10.55
CA GLN A 60 16.86 3.78 11.36
C GLN A 60 18.16 3.61 10.58
N GLN A 61 18.22 2.63 9.67
CA GLN A 61 19.36 2.44 8.78
C GLN A 61 19.53 3.62 7.83
N GLU A 62 18.44 4.11 7.22
CA GLU A 62 18.50 5.28 6.33
C GLU A 62 18.85 6.55 7.09
N LYS A 63 18.28 6.75 8.29
CA LYS A 63 18.64 7.89 9.14
C LYS A 63 20.14 7.87 9.47
N ASN A 64 20.69 6.70 9.76
CA ASN A 64 22.11 6.52 10.03
C ASN A 64 22.97 6.84 8.79
N ARG A 65 22.56 6.37 7.60
CA ARG A 65 23.22 6.69 6.32
C ARG A 65 23.33 8.20 6.11
N GLN A 66 22.22 8.92 6.27
CA GLN A 66 22.17 10.38 6.13
C GLN A 66 23.03 11.11 7.17
N CYS A 67 23.10 10.61 8.41
CA CYS A 67 23.91 11.24 9.46
C CYS A 67 25.42 11.00 9.30
N ARG A 68 25.83 9.90 8.67
CA ARG A 68 27.24 9.55 8.47
C ARG A 68 27.79 9.98 7.11
N GLY A 69 26.92 10.11 6.11
CA GLY A 69 27.27 10.55 4.77
C GLY A 69 27.51 12.05 4.68
N LEU A 70 28.41 12.45 3.78
CA LEU A 70 28.50 13.83 3.31
C LEU A 70 27.60 13.97 2.09
N GLU A 71 26.41 14.53 2.28
CA GLU A 71 25.45 14.73 1.20
C GLU A 71 25.87 15.97 0.37
N LEU A 72 26.36 15.73 -0.85
CA LEU A 72 26.89 16.76 -1.76
C LEU A 72 25.94 17.08 -2.93
N ILE A 73 24.70 16.59 -2.88
CA ILE A 73 23.69 16.82 -3.89
C ILE A 73 23.06 18.19 -3.62
N ALA A 74 23.30 19.16 -4.51
CA ALA A 74 22.96 20.57 -4.29
C ALA A 74 21.46 20.85 -4.07
N SER A 75 20.57 19.97 -4.53
CA SER A 75 19.12 20.11 -4.39
C SER A 75 18.57 19.49 -3.10
N GLU A 76 19.34 18.67 -2.39
CA GLU A 76 18.89 17.98 -1.19
C GLU A 76 19.18 18.80 0.07
N ASN A 77 18.34 18.63 1.10
CA ASN A 77 18.44 19.36 2.35
C ASN A 77 17.84 18.55 3.51
N PHE A 78 18.23 18.88 4.74
CA PHE A 78 17.66 18.31 5.95
C PHE A 78 16.48 19.16 6.43
N CYS A 79 15.30 18.55 6.47
CA CYS A 79 14.09 19.20 6.95
C CYS A 79 14.16 19.45 8.46
N SER A 80 13.59 20.58 8.91
CA SER A 80 13.47 20.89 10.35
C SER A 80 12.52 19.92 11.06
N ARG A 81 12.74 19.69 12.36
CA ARG A 81 11.87 18.83 13.17
C ARG A 81 10.41 19.31 13.17
N ALA A 82 10.20 20.62 13.29
CA ALA A 82 8.86 21.22 13.31
C ALA A 82 8.08 20.95 12.01
N ALA A 83 8.75 21.01 10.86
CA ALA A 83 8.12 20.70 9.58
C ALA A 83 7.76 19.21 9.44
N LEU A 84 8.62 18.31 9.93
CA LEU A 84 8.32 16.87 9.95
C LEU A 84 7.16 16.51 10.90
N GLU A 85 7.06 17.18 12.05
CA GLU A 85 5.93 17.03 12.98
C GLU A 85 4.61 17.47 12.34
N ALA A 86 4.60 18.58 11.60
CA ALA A 86 3.44 19.03 10.85
C ALA A 86 3.05 18.04 9.73
N GLN A 87 4.03 17.46 9.04
CA GLN A 87 3.81 16.45 8.01
C GLN A 87 3.17 15.15 8.55
N GLY A 88 3.57 14.73 9.76
CA GLY A 88 2.99 13.56 10.44
C GLY A 88 1.70 13.83 11.21
N SER A 89 1.03 14.96 10.98
CA SER A 89 -0.15 15.38 11.74
C SER A 89 -1.47 14.83 11.19
N CYS A 90 -2.55 15.08 11.92
CA CYS A 90 -3.92 14.69 11.53
C CYS A 90 -4.42 15.35 10.24
N LEU A 91 -3.68 16.31 9.67
CA LEU A 91 -4.01 16.95 8.40
C LEU A 91 -4.11 15.95 7.24
N ASN A 92 -3.38 14.84 7.29
CA ASN A 92 -3.45 13.79 6.28
C ASN A 92 -4.85 13.16 6.14
N ASN A 93 -5.66 13.22 7.20
CA ASN A 93 -7.00 12.65 7.20
C ASN A 93 -8.04 13.60 6.57
N LYS A 94 -7.65 14.83 6.24
CA LYS A 94 -8.58 15.88 5.84
C LYS A 94 -8.79 15.92 4.33
N TYR A 95 -10.03 15.70 3.90
CA TYR A 95 -10.47 16.03 2.55
C TYR A 95 -10.87 17.51 2.44
N SER A 96 -10.27 18.25 1.52
CA SER A 96 -10.56 19.69 1.30
C SER A 96 -10.49 20.04 -0.19
N GLU A 97 -11.49 19.63 -0.95
CA GLU A 97 -11.69 20.12 -2.31
C GLU A 97 -12.08 21.61 -2.33
N GLY A 98 -11.77 22.27 -3.45
CA GLY A 98 -12.07 23.69 -3.65
C GLY A 98 -11.01 24.63 -3.09
N TYR A 99 -11.37 25.90 -2.96
CA TYR A 99 -10.48 26.95 -2.46
C TYR A 99 -10.93 27.43 -1.07
N PRO A 100 -10.05 28.04 -0.27
CA PRO A 100 -10.46 28.69 0.96
C PRO A 100 -11.61 29.68 0.72
N GLY A 101 -12.76 29.44 1.36
CA GLY A 101 -13.97 30.27 1.21
C GLY A 101 -14.88 29.93 0.03
N GLN A 102 -14.53 28.94 -0.80
CA GLN A 102 -15.40 28.41 -1.85
C GLN A 102 -15.55 26.90 -1.65
N ARG A 103 -16.69 26.51 -1.06
CA ARG A 103 -17.07 25.11 -0.80
C ARG A 103 -18.41 24.82 -1.44
#